data_AF-A0A842QRM2-F1
#
_entry.id   AF-A0A842QRM2-F1
#
_cell.length_a   1.000
_cell.length_b   1.000
_cell.length_c   1.000
_cell.angle_alpha   90.00
_cell.angle_beta   90.00
_cell.angle_gamma   90.00
#
_symmetry.space_group_name_H-M   'P 1'
#
loop_
_entity.id
_entity.type
_entity.pdbx_description
1 polymer ?
#
loop_
_entity_poly.entity_id
_entity_poly.type
_entity_poly.pdbx_seq_one_letter_code
_entity_poly.pdbx_strand_id
1 'polypeptide(L)' 'MSNLDDFVGTLRLLSVETHREDGSLHRRGERKGYLIYSREGYMSVAFMKEARSKFASGDIRGGTVDEKI' A
#
# COMPACT_ATOMS: atom_id res chain seq x y z
N MET A 1 -11.48 24.53 2.69
CA MET A 1 -10.70 23.94 1.58
C MET A 1 -9.41 23.45 2.20
N SER A 2 -9.09 22.16 2.13
CA SER A 2 -7.81 21.64 2.65
C SER A 2 -6.66 22.13 1.77
N ASN A 3 -5.57 22.57 2.39
CA ASN A 3 -4.34 22.95 1.69
C ASN A 3 -3.55 21.67 1.37
N LEU A 4 -2.81 21.64 0.26
CA LEU A 4 -1.91 20.54 -0.08
C LEU A 4 -0.89 20.27 1.05
N ASP A 5 -0.50 21.33 1.76
CA ASP A 5 0.37 21.24 2.95
C ASP A 5 -0.19 20.34 4.05
N ASP A 6 -1.52 20.19 4.15
CA ASP A 6 -2.17 19.35 5.18
C ASP A 6 -1.88 17.86 4.97
N PHE A 7 -1.44 17.47 3.76
CA PHE A 7 -1.18 16.09 3.39
C PHE A 7 0.31 15.74 3.31
N VAL A 8 1.20 16.73 3.37
CA VAL A 8 2.65 16.51 3.35
C VAL A 8 3.06 15.70 4.58
N GLY A 9 3.75 14.58 4.36
CA GLY A 9 4.23 13.71 5.42
C GLY A 9 3.97 12.24 5.14
N THR A 10 4.03 11.44 6.21
CA THR A 10 3.77 10.00 6.18
C THR A 10 2.46 9.71 6.91
N LEU A 11 1.49 9.17 6.19
CA LEU A 11 0.14 8.90 6.67
C LEU A 11 -0.07 7.39 6.78
N ARG A 12 -0.71 6.94 7.88
CA ARG A 12 -1.06 5.52 8.04
C ARG A 12 -2.19 5.15 7.09
N LEU A 13 -2.02 4.07 6.33
CA LEU A 13 -3.08 3.47 5.53
C LEU A 13 -4.12 2.82 6.44
N LEU A 14 -5.40 3.13 6.21
CA LEU A 14 -6.52 2.55 6.97
C LEU A 14 -7.19 1.39 6.22
N SER A 15 -7.46 1.57 4.93
CA SER A 15 -8.12 0.58 4.08
C SER A 15 -7.74 0.76 2.62
N VAL A 16 -7.97 -0.28 1.81
CA VAL A 16 -7.81 -0.22 0.36
C VAL A 16 -9.05 -0.79 -0.31
N GLU A 17 -9.54 -0.07 -1.30
CA GLU A 17 -10.57 -0.53 -2.23
C GLU A 17 -9.99 -0.52 -3.65
N THR A 18 -10.26 -1.59 -4.37
CA THR A 18 -9.94 -1.72 -5.79
C THR A 18 -11.25 -1.85 -6.53
N HIS A 19 -11.45 -1.00 -7.52
CA HIS A 19 -12.62 -1.00 -8.39
C HIS A 19 -12.23 -1.51 -9.78
N ARG A 20 -13.20 -2.07 -10.50
CA ARG A 20 -13.05 -2.38 -11.93
C ARG A 20 -13.24 -1.10 -12.75
N GLU A 21 -12.96 -1.18 -14.05
CA GLU A 21 -13.16 -0.07 -14.99
C GLU A 21 -14.61 0.45 -15.01
N ASP A 22 -15.59 -0.44 -14.79
CA ASP A 22 -17.02 -0.08 -14.68
C ASP A 22 -17.40 0.57 -13.33
N GLY A 23 -16.44 0.80 -12.44
CA GLY A 23 -16.65 1.35 -11.11
C GLY A 23 -17.14 0.36 -10.06
N SER A 24 -17.46 -0.89 -10.44
CA SER A 24 -17.87 -1.92 -9.48
C SER A 24 -16.73 -2.28 -8.53
N LEU A 25 -17.06 -2.52 -7.25
CA LEU A 25 -16.08 -2.95 -6.27
C LEU A 25 -15.51 -4.33 -6.66
N HIS A 26 -14.19 -4.40 -6.84
CA HIS A 26 -13.47 -5.65 -7.08
C HIS A 26 -12.99 -6.28 -5.78
N ARG A 27 -12.35 -5.49 -4.91
CA ARG A 27 -11.80 -5.96 -3.64
C ARG A 27 -11.76 -4.83 -2.63
N ARG A 28 -12.19 -5.10 -1.39
CA ARG A 28 -11.87 -4.30 -0.20
C ARG A 28 -11.02 -5.15 0.73
N GLY A 29 -10.02 -4.56 1.39
CA GLY A 29 -9.27 -5.29 2.40
C GLY A 29 -8.47 -4.39 3.32
N GLU A 30 -8.27 -4.88 4.55
CA GLU A 30 -7.36 -4.27 5.51
C GLU A 30 -5.92 -4.54 5.07
N ARG A 31 -5.11 -3.48 5.08
CA ARG A 31 -3.72 -3.49 4.64
C ARG A 31 -2.90 -2.69 5.63
N LYS A 32 -1.68 -3.12 5.87
CA LYS A 32 -0.69 -2.36 6.63
C LYS A 32 0.18 -1.60 5.64
N GLY A 33 0.29 -0.29 5.79
CA GLY A 33 1.07 0.53 4.89
C GLY A 33 1.05 2.00 5.24
N TYR A 34 1.75 2.76 4.41
CA TYR A 34 1.87 4.20 4.51
C TYR A 34 1.64 4.87 3.15
N LEU A 35 1.02 6.04 3.18
CA LEU A 35 1.05 7.00 2.08
C LEU A 35 2.09 8.06 2.42
N ILE A 36 2.92 8.45 1.45
CA ILE A 36 3.99 9.41 1.62
C ILE A 36 3.81 10.50 0.59
N TYR A 37 3.61 11.74 1.04
CA TYR A 37 3.55 12.93 0.19
C TYR A 37 4.73 13.84 0.52
N SER A 38 5.53 14.17 -0.49
CA SER A 38 6.67 15.08 -0.34
C SER A 38 6.24 16.53 -0.66
N ARG A 39 6.98 17.52 -0.15
CA ARG A 39 6.72 18.94 -0.46
C ARG A 39 6.96 19.27 -1.94
N GLU A 40 7.83 18.51 -2.57
CA GLU A 40 8.18 18.61 -3.99
C GLU A 40 7.10 18.01 -4.91
N GLY A 41 6.02 17.45 -4.34
CA GLY A 41 4.87 16.94 -5.08
C GLY A 41 4.97 15.45 -5.44
N TYR A 42 5.94 14.71 -4.91
CA TYR A 42 6.00 13.27 -5.10
C TYR A 42 5.03 12.54 -4.16
N MET A 43 4.41 11.47 -4.69
CA MET A 43 3.57 10.56 -3.90
C MET A 43 4.11 9.13 -4.02
N SER A 44 4.18 8.43 -2.89
CA SER A 44 4.47 7.00 -2.83
C SER A 44 3.48 6.32 -1.90
N VAL A 45 3.17 5.06 -2.23
CA VAL A 45 2.40 4.18 -1.36
C VAL A 45 3.13 2.86 -1.21
N ALA A 46 3.32 2.43 0.03
CA ALA A 46 3.91 1.13 0.35
C ALA A 46 2.96 0.40 1.31
N PHE A 47 2.45 -0.75 0.89
CA PHE A 47 1.51 -1.52 1.69
C PHE A 47 1.61 -3.02 1.43
N MET A 48 1.16 -3.80 2.42
CA MET A 48 1.09 -5.25 2.36
C MET A 48 -0.19 -5.78 2.98
N LYS A 49 -0.50 -7.05 2.70
CA LYS A 49 -1.54 -7.78 3.43
C LYS A 49 -1.19 -7.82 4.92
N GLU A 50 -2.16 -7.59 5.79
CA GLU A 50 -1.90 -7.51 7.24
C GLU A 50 -1.26 -8.79 7.81
N ALA A 51 -1.72 -9.96 7.37
CA ALA A 51 -1.19 -11.26 7.75
C ALA A 51 -0.18 -11.81 6.73
N ARG A 52 0.62 -10.95 6.11
CA ARG A 52 1.70 -11.41 5.22
C ARG A 52 2.78 -12.10 6.06
N SER A 53 3.02 -13.38 5.78
CA SER A 53 4.15 -14.12 6.35
C SER A 53 5.46 -13.44 5.99
N LYS A 54 6.42 -13.42 6.93
CA LYS A 54 7.79 -13.05 6.60
C LYS A 54 8.32 -14.05 5.57
N PHE A 55 9.12 -13.56 4.63
CA PHE A 55 9.90 -14.46 3.77
C PHE A 55 10.75 -15.35 4.68
N ALA A 56 10.61 -16.67 4.52
CA ALA A 56 11.46 -17.67 5.15
C ALA A 56 12.86 -17.65 4.53
N SER A 57 12.95 -17.32 3.24
CA SER A 57 14.22 -17.06 2.58
C SER A 57 14.78 -15.71 3.01
N GLY A 58 16.08 -15.68 3.34
CA GLY A 58 16.81 -14.41 3.51
C GLY A 58 16.98 -13.63 2.20
N ASP A 59 16.54 -14.21 1.07
CA ASP A 59 16.52 -13.57 -0.24
C ASP A 59 15.22 -12.79 -0.46
N ILE A 60 15.25 -11.54 -0.01
CA ILE A 60 14.14 -10.59 -0.11
C ILE A 60 13.78 -10.18 -1.56
N ARG A 61 14.63 -10.51 -2.55
CA ARG A 61 14.40 -10.17 -3.97
C ARG A 61 13.82 -11.34 -4.74
N GLY A 62 14.30 -12.54 -4.46
CA GLY A 62 13.90 -13.77 -5.15
C GLY A 62 12.60 -14.34 -4.62
N GLY A 63 12.47 -14.53 -3.30
CA GLY A 63 11.41 -15.31 -2.66
C GLY A 63 11.33 -16.77 -3.18
N THR A 64 10.71 -17.66 -2.40
CA THR A 64 10.33 -18.99 -2.90
C THR A 64 9.12 -18.90 -3.84
N VAL A 65 8.80 -19.98 -4.56
CA VAL A 65 7.59 -20.04 -5.42
C VAL A 65 6.32 -19.79 -4.61
N ASP A 66 6.23 -20.37 -3.41
CA ASP A 66 5.09 -20.20 -2.51
C ASP A 66 4.99 -18.79 -1.94
N GLU A 67 6.11 -18.06 -1.85
CA GLU A 67 6.17 -16.68 -1.35
C GLU A 67 5.80 -15.63 -2.42
N LYS A 68 5.68 -16.04 -3.69
CA LYS A 68 5.28 -15.17 -4.82
C LYS A 68 3.77 -15.09 -5.05
N ILE A 69 2.97 -15.86 -4.29
CA ILE A 69 1.51 -15.99 -4.45
C ILE A 69 0.75 -15.07 -3.48
#